data_AF-A0A524PPG3-F1
#
_entry.id   AF-A0A524PPG3-F1
#
_cell.length_a   1.000
_cell.length_b   1.000
_cell.length_c   1.000
_cell.angle_alpha   90.00
_cell.angle_beta   90.00
_cell.angle_gamma   90.00
#
_symmetry.space_group_name_H-M   'P 1'
#
loop_
_entity.id
_entity.type
_entity.pdbx_description
1 polymer ?
#
loop_
_entity_poly.entity_id
_entity_poly.type
_entity_poly.pdbx_seq_one_letter_code
_entity_poly.pdbx_strand_id
1 'polypeptide(L)' 'MYLKLLLLSAGLIMVAVAGLGIRMLLIRGAKFPETHIGRNKNMRKMGISCAQNIDVGCNPSDDFPGCSTCKVVKH' A
#
# COMPACT_ATOMS: atom_id res chain seq x y z
N MET A 1 7.29 19.81 -36.65
CA MET A 1 8.27 19.57 -35.57
C MET A 1 7.62 19.05 -34.29
N TYR A 2 6.50 19.65 -33.87
CA TYR A 2 5.78 19.30 -32.62
C TYR A 2 5.17 17.88 -32.61
N LEU A 3 4.55 17.43 -33.71
CA LEU A 3 3.93 16.10 -33.79
C LEU A 3 4.94 14.96 -33.56
N LYS A 4 6.19 15.12 -34.03
CA LYS A 4 7.25 14.12 -33.84
C LYS A 4 7.64 14.01 -32.36
N LEU A 5 7.69 15.15 -31.66
CA LEU A 5 7.99 15.20 -30.22
C LEU A 5 6.86 14.58 -29.40
N LEU A 6 5.60 14.86 -29.76
CA LEU A 6 4.42 14.29 -29.09
C LEU A 6 4.37 12.76 -29.24
N LEU A 7 4.69 12.24 -30.43
CA LEU A 7 4.71 10.81 -30.67
C LEU A 7 5.83 10.11 -29.89
N LEU A 8 6.99 10.77 -29.79
CA LEU A 8 8.13 10.30 -28.99
C LEU A 8 7.82 10.26 -27.49
N SER A 9 7.23 11.34 -26.95
CA SER A 9 6.90 11.41 -25.53
C SER A 9 5.77 10.43 -25.16
N ALA A 10 4.73 10.33 -25.98
CA ALA A 10 3.65 9.36 -25.79
C ALA A 10 4.17 7.91 -25.83
N GLY A 11 5.07 7.59 -26.76
CA GLY A 11 5.70 6.27 -26.83
C GLY A 11 6.49 5.92 -25.57
N LEU A 12 7.25 6.86 -25.02
CA LEU A 12 8.03 6.65 -23.80
C LEU A 12 7.13 6.37 -22.58
N ILE A 13 6.06 7.15 -22.42
CA ILE A 13 5.07 6.96 -21.35
C ILE A 13 4.39 5.61 -21.51
N MET A 14 4.01 5.23 -22.74
CA MET A 14 3.36 3.95 -23.01
C MET A 14 4.25 2.76 -22.60
N VAL A 15 5.55 2.81 -22.90
CA VAL A 15 6.51 1.76 -22.50
C VAL A 15 6.68 1.72 -20.97
N ALA A 16 6.74 2.88 -20.30
CA ALA A 16 6.86 2.94 -18.85
C ALA A 16 5.63 2.32 -18.14
N VAL A 17 4.42 2.69 -18.58
CA VAL A 17 3.16 2.16 -18.03
C VAL A 17 3.00 0.68 -18.35
N ALA A 18 3.35 0.26 -19.57
CA ALA A 18 3.35 -1.15 -19.94
C ALA A 18 4.32 -1.96 -19.05
N GLY A 19 5.54 -1.47 -18.82
CA GLY A 19 6.51 -2.16 -17.95
C GLY A 19 6.02 -2.33 -16.50
N LEU A 20 5.33 -1.32 -15.96
CA LEU A 20 4.70 -1.38 -14.65
C LEU A 20 3.52 -2.38 -14.62
N GLY A 21 2.67 -2.35 -15.64
CA GLY A 21 1.47 -3.19 -15.74
C GLY A 21 1.79 -4.67 -16.05
N ILE A 22 2.81 -4.95 -16.85
CA ILE A 22 3.23 -6.30 -17.23
C ILE A 22 3.59 -7.13 -15.98
N ARG A 23 4.31 -6.55 -15.02
CA ARG A 23 4.63 -7.23 -13.76
C ARG A 23 3.36 -7.55 -12.96
N MET A 24 2.38 -6.66 -12.99
CA MET A 24 1.08 -6.85 -12.34
C MET A 24 0.25 -7.95 -12.99
N LEU A 25 0.27 -8.04 -14.33
CA LEU A 25 -0.55 -8.98 -15.12
C LEU A 25 0.10 -10.37 -15.27
N LEU A 26 1.42 -10.45 -15.44
CA LEU A 26 2.12 -11.73 -15.69
C LEU A 26 2.40 -12.52 -14.41
N ILE A 27 2.57 -11.84 -13.26
CA ILE A 27 2.84 -12.52 -12.00
C ILE A 27 1.49 -12.95 -11.41
N ARG A 28 1.16 -14.24 -11.51
CA ARG A 28 -0.03 -14.81 -10.87
C ARG A 28 0.05 -14.62 -9.36
N GLY A 29 -0.82 -13.76 -8.82
CA GLY A 29 -0.82 -13.40 -7.41
C GLY A 29 -0.02 -12.13 -7.06
N ALA A 30 0.44 -11.35 -8.04
CA ALA A 30 0.91 -10.00 -7.79
C ALA A 30 -0.25 -9.14 -7.28
N LYS A 31 -0.32 -9.01 -5.96
CA LYS A 31 -1.04 -7.95 -5.28
C LYS A 31 -0.07 -6.82 -5.03
N PHE A 32 -0.56 -5.59 -5.08
CA PHE A 32 0.22 -4.48 -4.54
C PHE A 32 0.53 -4.83 -3.08
N PRO A 33 1.79 -4.74 -2.65
CA PRO A 33 2.14 -5.03 -1.27
C PRO A 33 1.32 -4.13 -0.35
N GLU A 34 0.86 -4.68 0.78
CA GLU A 34 0.06 -3.94 1.75
C GLU A 34 0.80 -2.66 2.17
N THR A 35 0.29 -1.50 1.71
CA THR A 35 0.85 -0.18 2.02
C THR A 35 0.50 0.28 3.43
N HIS A 36 -0.38 -0.45 4.13
CA HIS A 36 -0.68 -0.23 5.52
C HIS A 36 0.45 -0.76 6.39
N ILE A 37 1.29 0.13 6.90
CA ILE A 37 2.48 -0.18 7.71
C ILE A 37 2.13 -1.07 8.90
N GLY A 38 1.00 -0.82 9.58
CA GLY A 38 0.53 -1.61 10.72
C GLY A 38 0.11 -3.06 10.37
N ARG A 39 -0.36 -3.30 9.13
CA ARG A 39 -0.79 -4.64 8.66
C ARG A 39 0.32 -5.40 7.93
N ASN A 40 1.37 -4.71 7.49
CA ASN A 40 2.45 -5.30 6.72
C ASN A 40 3.62 -5.74 7.62
N LYS A 41 3.70 -7.06 7.86
CA LYS A 41 4.77 -7.68 8.67
C LYS A 41 6.17 -7.40 8.11
N ASN A 42 6.33 -7.25 6.79
CA ASN A 42 7.64 -7.00 6.17
C ASN A 42 8.13 -5.58 6.48
N MET A 43 7.24 -4.58 6.47
CA MET A 43 7.58 -3.18 6.80
C MET A 43 7.94 -3.04 8.28
N ARG A 44 7.23 -3.75 9.15
CA ARG A 44 7.49 -3.76 10.59
C ARG A 44 8.83 -4.40 10.95
N LYS A 45 9.24 -5.47 10.24
CA LYS A 45 10.58 -6.07 10.40
C LYS A 45 11.71 -5.12 10.02
N MET A 46 11.46 -4.17 9.11
CA MET A 46 12.42 -3.16 8.70
C MET A 46 12.46 -1.93 9.62
N GLY A 47 11.73 -1.94 10.75
CA GLY A 47 11.70 -0.84 11.70
C GLY A 47 10.91 0.38 11.24
N ILE A 48 10.17 0.27 10.14
CA ILE A 48 9.32 1.37 9.63
C ILE A 48 8.04 1.39 10.47
N SER A 49 7.93 2.39 11.34
CA SER A 49 6.76 2.64 12.18
C SER A 49 5.88 3.74 11.57
N CYS A 50 4.57 3.68 11.76
CA CYS A 50 3.63 4.71 11.34
C CYS A 50 4.03 6.07 11.93
N ALA A 51 4.25 7.07 11.07
CA ALA A 51 4.47 8.45 11.50
C ALA A 51 3.20 9.10 12.10
N GLN A 52 2.03 8.63 11.67
CA GLN A 52 0.72 9.04 12.18
C GLN A 52 -0.06 7.78 12.59
N ASN A 53 -0.39 7.63 13.88
CA ASN A 53 -1.28 6.58 14.36
C ASN A 53 -2.72 7.06 14.12
N ILE A 54 -3.32 6.69 12.98
CA ILE A 54 -4.73 6.97 12.67
C ILE A 54 -5.66 5.84 13.13
N ASP A 55 -5.11 4.80 13.75
CA ASP A 55 -5.84 3.69 14.33
C ASP A 55 -6.50 4.11 15.67
N VAL A 56 -7.32 5.16 15.62
CA VAL A 56 -8.27 5.51 16.69
C VAL A 56 -9.49 4.59 16.63
N GLY A 57 -9.25 3.28 16.61
CA GLY A 57 -10.28 2.24 16.52
C GLY A 57 -10.28 1.36 17.76
N CYS A 58 -11.34 1.43 18.57
CA CYS A 58 -11.64 0.41 19.58
C CYS A 58 -11.91 -0.93 18.85
N ASN A 59 -11.03 -1.92 19.00
CA ASN A 59 -11.29 -3.28 18.54
C ASN A 59 -11.81 -4.12 19.73
N PRO A 60 -12.89 -4.90 19.61
CA PRO A 60 -13.33 -5.76 20.69
C PRO A 60 -12.22 -6.77 21.01
N SER A 61 -11.75 -6.78 22.26
CA SER A 61 -10.96 -7.88 22.79
C SER A 61 -11.92 -8.92 23.33
N ASP A 62 -11.64 -10.20 23.10
CA ASP A 62 -12.53 -11.34 23.32
C ASP A 62 -13.03 -11.50 24.79
N ASP A 63 -12.53 -10.68 25.72
CA ASP A 63 -12.89 -10.68 27.14
C ASP A 63 -14.14 -9.84 27.49
N PHE A 64 -14.64 -8.95 26.61
CA PHE A 64 -15.84 -8.14 26.91
C PHE A 64 -16.75 -7.90 25.69
N PRO A 65 -18.08 -8.17 25.78
CA PRO A 65 -19.06 -7.86 24.73
C PRO A 65 -19.43 -6.36 24.77
N GLY A 66 -18.50 -5.50 24.37
CA GLY A 66 -18.76 -4.06 24.24
C GLY A 66 -17.51 -3.23 24.03
N CYS A 67 -17.56 -2.26 23.11
CA CYS A 67 -16.49 -1.28 22.90
C CYS A 67 -16.53 -0.20 23.99
N SER A 68 -16.20 -0.55 25.23
CA SER A 68 -16.11 0.39 26.35
C SER A 68 -14.67 0.74 26.75
N THR A 69 -13.66 0.10 26.15
CA THR A 69 -12.24 0.41 26.42
C THR A 69 -11.44 0.55 25.12
N CYS A 70 -11.08 1.79 24.78
CA CYS A 70 -10.08 2.03 23.73
C CYS A 70 -8.71 1.92 24.38
N LYS A 71 -8.16 0.71 24.39
CA LYS A 71 -6.74 0.51 24.71
C LYS A 71 -5.94 0.97 23.49
N VAL A 72 -5.05 1.94 23.67
CA VAL A 72 -4.08 2.35 22.64
C VAL A 72 -3.36 1.08 22.19
N VAL A 73 -3.57 0.69 20.93
CA VAL A 73 -2.94 -0.49 20.35
C VAL A 73 -1.44 -0.21 20.29
N LYS A 74 -0.72 -0.68 21.29
CA LYS A 74 0.74 -0.61 21.32
C LYS A 74 1.25 -1.70 20.38
N HIS A 75 1.60 -1.29 19.16
CA HIS A 75 2.21 -2.13 18.13
C HIS A 75 3.54 -2.72 18.57
#